data_AF-A0A7C4G5H9-F1
#
_entry.id   AF-A0A7C4G5H9-F1
#
_cell.length_a   1.000
_cell.length_b   1.000
_cell.length_c   1.000
_cell.angle_alpha   90.00
_cell.angle_beta   90.00
_cell.angle_gamma   90.00
#
_symmetry.space_group_name_H-M   'P 1'
#
loop_
_entity.id
_entity.type
_entity.pdbx_description
1 polymer ?
#
loop_
_entity_poly.entity_id
_entity_poly.type
_entity_poly.pdbx_seq_one_letter_code
_entity_poly.pdbx_strand_id
1 'polypeptide(L)'
;MSKSLIVRISVNDQFGLYDENCRRVDQILKALGLKPMTNWKQGKDLELGILSGATAIVKMREYESTVAPEILKLILLGIQYIDLRDYYTEIPLVERPFTEQLIKVADIDVWVSSKSLFKLLTYWNKVSKEQVCKKLHLKPDELISVGLEKYREHLNTLSPEIKEEIKHIEVEIIKKRLKM
;
A
#
# COMPACT_ATOMS: atom_id res chain seq x y z
N MET A 1 -0.08 4.12 -27.31
CA MET A 1 -0.29 4.94 -26.10
C MET A 1 -0.99 4.07 -25.06
N SER A 2 -0.41 3.84 -23.87
CA SER A 2 -1.14 3.15 -22.81
C SER A 2 -2.22 4.09 -22.27
N LYS A 3 -3.48 3.64 -22.20
CA LYS A 3 -4.55 4.43 -21.60
C LYS A 3 -4.26 4.64 -20.12
N SER A 4 -4.28 5.89 -19.66
CA SER A 4 -4.28 6.16 -18.22
C SER A 4 -5.63 5.77 -17.61
N LEU A 5 -5.60 5.30 -16.38
CA LEU A 5 -6.77 4.95 -15.59
C LEU A 5 -6.74 5.68 -14.24
N ILE A 6 -7.93 5.97 -13.71
CA ILE A 6 -8.05 6.51 -12.36
C ILE A 6 -8.18 5.33 -11.40
N VAL A 7 -7.19 5.21 -10.50
CA VAL A 7 -7.22 4.29 -9.37
C VAL A 7 -7.48 5.07 -8.09
N ARG A 8 -8.11 4.41 -7.13
CA ARG A 8 -8.18 4.87 -5.75
C ARG A 8 -7.37 3.92 -4.89
N ILE A 9 -6.48 4.46 -4.08
CA ILE A 9 -5.70 3.70 -3.10
C ILE A 9 -6.30 3.97 -1.73
N SER A 10 -6.54 2.91 -0.97
CA SER A 10 -6.96 2.99 0.43
C SER A 10 -5.89 2.40 1.34
N VAL A 11 -5.52 3.16 2.37
CA VAL A 11 -4.66 2.73 3.48
C VAL A 11 -5.56 2.53 4.69
N ASN A 12 -5.69 1.27 5.10
CA ASN A 12 -6.37 0.86 6.31
C ASN A 12 -5.31 0.49 7.34
N ASP A 13 -5.10 1.37 8.30
CA ASP A 13 -4.09 1.20 9.33
C ASP A 13 -4.78 1.01 10.70
N GLN A 14 -4.55 -0.15 11.30
CA GLN A 14 -5.13 -0.49 12.60
C GLN A 14 -4.26 -0.04 13.78
N PHE A 15 -3.05 0.47 13.51
CA PHE A 15 -2.03 0.84 14.48
C PHE A 15 -1.95 2.35 14.73
N GLY A 16 -2.76 3.15 14.04
CA GLY A 16 -2.83 4.60 14.26
C GLY A 16 -1.70 5.42 13.62
N LEU A 17 -0.95 4.85 12.67
CA LEU A 17 0.21 5.43 11.98
C LEU A 17 -0.15 5.96 10.58
N TYR A 18 -1.33 6.58 10.49
CA TYR A 18 -1.98 6.91 9.22
C TYR A 18 -1.13 7.84 8.35
N ASP A 19 -0.57 8.88 8.96
CA ASP A 19 0.16 9.93 8.23
C ASP A 19 1.48 9.37 7.70
N GLU A 20 2.19 8.56 8.49
CA GLU A 20 3.41 7.87 8.07
C GLU A 20 3.13 6.87 6.95
N ASN A 21 2.11 6.01 7.11
CA ASN A 21 1.74 5.04 6.09
C ASN A 21 1.26 5.73 4.80
N CYS A 22 0.46 6.79 4.89
CA CYS A 22 0.04 7.57 3.73
C CYS A 22 1.23 8.25 3.03
N ARG A 23 2.18 8.82 3.79
CA ARG A 23 3.39 9.44 3.25
C ARG A 23 4.27 8.42 2.53
N ARG A 24 4.53 7.26 3.16
CA ARG A 24 5.30 6.16 2.58
C ARG A 24 4.69 5.67 1.27
N VAL A 25 3.39 5.36 1.29
CA VAL A 25 2.65 4.93 0.11
C VAL A 25 2.71 5.99 -0.99
N ASP A 26 2.49 7.26 -0.65
CA ASP A 26 2.50 8.34 -1.64
C ASP A 26 3.85 8.51 -2.34
N GLN A 27 4.97 8.41 -1.59
CA GLN A 27 6.31 8.47 -2.18
C GLN A 27 6.56 7.33 -3.17
N ILE A 28 6.19 6.11 -2.79
CA ILE A 28 6.37 4.93 -3.64
C ILE A 28 5.49 5.01 -4.89
N LEU A 29 4.23 5.44 -4.76
CA LEU A 29 3.31 5.59 -5.88
C LEU A 29 3.73 6.70 -6.85
N LYS A 30 4.16 7.85 -6.33
CA LYS A 30 4.72 8.93 -7.17
C LYS A 30 5.93 8.46 -7.96
N ALA A 31 6.80 7.68 -7.32
CA ALA A 31 7.96 7.12 -7.99
C ALA A 31 7.61 6.01 -9.01
N LEU A 32 6.48 5.33 -8.85
CA LEU A 32 5.88 4.48 -9.90
C LEU A 32 5.28 5.28 -11.06
N GLY A 33 5.35 6.61 -11.02
CA GLY A 33 4.79 7.50 -12.03
C GLY A 33 3.30 7.79 -11.85
N LEU A 34 2.69 7.40 -10.73
CA LEU A 34 1.30 7.76 -10.44
C LEU A 34 1.20 9.23 -10.07
N LYS A 35 0.21 9.92 -10.64
CA LYS A 35 -0.04 11.33 -10.36
C LYS A 35 -1.21 11.45 -9.39
N PRO A 36 -1.03 12.08 -8.22
CA PRO A 36 -2.13 12.27 -7.31
C PRO A 36 -3.18 13.23 -7.88
N MET A 37 -4.46 12.85 -7.80
CA MET A 37 -5.59 13.64 -8.30
C MET A 37 -6.35 14.35 -7.18
N THR A 38 -6.33 13.79 -5.98
CA THR A 38 -6.98 14.34 -4.79
C THR A 38 -6.00 14.44 -3.62
N ASN A 39 -6.42 15.04 -2.51
CA ASN A 39 -5.73 14.88 -1.22
C ASN A 39 -6.17 13.57 -0.54
N TRP A 40 -5.38 13.10 0.43
CA TRP A 40 -5.80 12.03 1.33
C TRP A 40 -7.03 12.49 2.13
N LYS A 41 -8.09 11.69 2.09
CA LYS A 41 -9.34 11.94 2.82
C LYS A 41 -9.73 10.70 3.60
N GLN A 42 -10.38 10.89 4.74
CA GLN A 42 -10.96 9.77 5.48
C GLN A 42 -12.12 9.19 4.68
N GLY A 43 -12.09 7.88 4.46
CA GLY A 43 -13.22 7.11 3.97
C GLY A 43 -14.28 7.00 5.05
N LYS A 44 -15.56 7.16 4.68
CA LYS A 44 -16.66 6.75 5.55
C LYS A 44 -16.91 5.24 5.31
N ASP A 45 -17.08 4.49 6.39
CA ASP A 45 -17.38 3.04 6.37
C ASP A 45 -18.54 2.65 5.43
N LEU A 46 -19.43 3.60 5.13
CA LEU A 46 -20.57 3.43 4.22
C LEU A 46 -20.20 3.13 2.75
N GLU A 47 -19.00 3.50 2.27
CA GLU A 47 -18.56 3.15 0.90
C GLU A 47 -17.90 1.75 0.80
N LEU A 48 -17.58 1.10 1.93
CA LEU A 48 -16.75 -0.10 1.98
C LEU A 48 -17.46 -1.38 2.45
N GLY A 49 -18.77 -1.32 2.70
CA GLY A 49 -19.60 -2.50 3.01
C GLY A 49 -19.21 -3.18 4.33
N ILE A 50 -19.96 -2.88 5.39
CA ILE A 50 -20.12 -3.67 6.63
C ILE A 50 -18.88 -4.51 7.00
N LEU A 51 -17.78 -3.87 7.42
CA LEU A 51 -16.76 -4.54 8.19
C LEU A 51 -16.87 -4.11 9.65
N SER A 52 -17.55 -4.99 10.38
CA SER A 52 -17.52 -5.22 11.82
C SER A 52 -16.53 -4.38 12.65
N GLY A 53 -17.07 -3.52 13.51
CA GLY A 53 -16.74 -3.54 14.94
C GLY A 53 -15.41 -2.97 15.44
N ALA A 54 -14.53 -2.39 14.62
CA ALA A 54 -13.29 -1.81 15.15
C ALA A 54 -12.87 -0.50 14.47
N THR A 55 -12.31 0.37 15.29
CA THR A 55 -11.68 1.71 15.15
C THR A 55 -10.72 1.96 13.96
N ALA A 56 -10.85 1.26 12.85
CA ALA A 56 -9.97 1.38 11.70
C ALA A 56 -10.31 2.63 10.87
N ILE A 57 -9.47 3.68 10.92
CA ILE A 57 -9.60 4.82 10.01
C ILE A 57 -9.04 4.42 8.65
N VAL A 58 -9.88 4.44 7.61
CA VAL A 58 -9.41 4.25 6.24
C VAL A 58 -9.11 5.63 5.64
N LYS A 59 -7.90 5.82 5.11
CA LYS A 59 -7.54 6.99 4.30
C LYS A 59 -7.53 6.61 2.83
N MET A 60 -8.13 7.43 1.98
CA MET A 60 -8.22 7.19 0.54
C MET A 60 -7.71 8.37 -0.27
N ARG A 61 -7.06 8.07 -1.39
CA ARG A 61 -6.60 9.07 -2.37
C ARG A 61 -6.72 8.51 -3.78
N GLU A 62 -7.11 9.35 -4.71
CA GLU A 62 -7.21 9.00 -6.13
C GLU A 62 -5.94 9.39 -6.87
N TYR A 63 -5.54 8.55 -7.82
CA TYR A 63 -4.36 8.71 -8.64
C TYR A 63 -4.69 8.43 -10.11
N GLU A 64 -4.07 9.18 -11.01
CA GLU A 64 -3.93 8.79 -12.40
C GLU A 64 -2.75 7.82 -12.52
N SER A 65 -2.96 6.69 -13.18
CA SER A 65 -1.95 5.64 -13.34
C SER A 65 -1.96 5.06 -14.75
N THR A 66 -0.77 4.75 -15.27
CA THR A 66 -0.57 3.90 -16.45
C THR A 66 -0.21 2.45 -16.06
N VAL A 67 -0.01 2.20 -14.77
CA VAL A 67 0.35 0.88 -14.23
C VAL A 67 -0.88 -0.01 -14.21
N ALA A 68 -0.72 -1.25 -14.66
CA ALA A 68 -1.81 -2.21 -14.65
C ALA A 68 -2.27 -2.48 -13.20
N PRO A 69 -3.59 -2.48 -12.89
CA PRO A 69 -4.09 -2.54 -11.51
C PRO A 69 -3.62 -3.76 -10.72
N GLU A 70 -3.46 -4.92 -11.35
CA GLU A 70 -2.95 -6.14 -10.74
C GLU A 70 -1.48 -6.05 -10.34
N ILE A 71 -0.66 -5.36 -11.15
CA ILE A 71 0.75 -5.11 -10.83
C ILE A 71 0.84 -4.11 -9.68
N LEU A 72 -0.01 -3.08 -9.72
CA LEU A 72 -0.11 -2.11 -8.64
C LEU A 72 -0.55 -2.79 -7.33
N LYS A 73 -1.54 -3.68 -7.36
CA LYS A 73 -1.97 -4.47 -6.19
C LYS A 73 -0.82 -5.30 -5.64
N LEU A 74 -0.04 -5.95 -6.51
CA LEU A 74 1.09 -6.79 -6.12
C LEU A 74 2.19 -5.98 -5.40
N ILE A 75 2.56 -4.81 -5.94
CA ILE A 75 3.53 -3.92 -5.28
C ILE A 75 2.97 -3.43 -3.93
N LEU A 76 1.70 -3.00 -3.89
CA LEU A 76 1.04 -2.56 -2.66
C LEU A 76 0.94 -3.67 -1.60
N LEU A 77 0.92 -4.96 -1.98
CA LEU A 77 1.05 -6.07 -1.03
C LEU A 77 2.44 -6.10 -0.38
N GLY A 78 3.50 -5.79 -1.13
CA GLY A 78 4.84 -5.65 -0.57
C GLY A 78 4.95 -4.47 0.39
N ILE A 79 4.39 -3.31 0.04
CA ILE A 79 4.41 -2.10 0.88
C ILE A 79 3.72 -2.32 2.23
N GLN A 80 2.74 -3.23 2.32
CA GLN A 80 2.06 -3.54 3.59
C GLN A 80 3.01 -4.07 4.67
N TYR A 81 4.21 -4.51 4.29
CA TYR A 81 5.19 -5.04 5.23
C TYR A 81 6.46 -4.20 5.23
N ILE A 82 7.18 -4.24 6.35
CA ILE A 82 8.57 -3.78 6.47
C ILE A 82 9.42 -4.98 6.88
N ASP A 83 10.54 -5.18 6.21
CA ASP A 83 11.53 -6.18 6.62
C ASP A 83 12.48 -5.58 7.65
N LEU A 84 12.41 -6.08 8.88
CA LEU A 84 13.20 -5.55 9.99
C LEU A 84 14.71 -5.76 9.81
N ARG A 85 15.13 -6.72 8.96
CA ARG A 85 16.55 -6.96 8.68
C ARG A 85 17.22 -5.75 8.04
N ASP A 86 16.47 -4.97 7.26
CA ASP A 86 16.95 -3.76 6.60
C ASP A 86 17.21 -2.61 7.61
N TYR A 87 16.80 -2.78 8.87
CA TYR A 87 16.80 -1.75 9.92
C TYR A 87 17.48 -2.19 11.22
N TYR A 88 18.24 -3.29 11.20
CA TYR A 88 18.90 -3.79 12.42
C TYR A 88 19.89 -2.77 12.99
N THR A 89 20.57 -1.96 12.19
CA THR A 89 21.49 -0.94 12.72
C THR A 89 20.78 0.26 13.37
N GLU A 90 19.52 0.48 13.01
CA GLU A 90 18.71 1.65 13.36
C GLU A 90 17.76 1.38 14.54
N ILE A 91 17.49 0.10 14.84
CA ILE A 91 16.61 -0.35 15.91
C ILE A 91 17.45 -1.00 17.04
N PRO A 92 17.36 -0.49 18.28
CA PRO A 92 18.04 -1.09 19.44
C PRO A 92 17.70 -2.58 19.59
N LEU A 93 18.68 -3.41 19.96
CA LEU A 93 18.50 -4.87 20.11
C LEU A 93 17.33 -5.24 21.04
N VAL A 94 17.11 -4.45 22.09
CA VAL A 94 16.03 -4.64 23.07
C VAL A 94 14.62 -4.42 22.51
N GLU A 95 14.50 -3.70 21.40
CA GLU A 95 13.22 -3.43 20.75
C GLU A 95 12.94 -4.44 19.62
N ARG A 96 13.90 -5.29 19.23
CA ARG A 96 13.72 -6.20 18.08
C ARG A 96 12.85 -7.41 18.46
N PRO A 97 11.81 -7.74 17.69
CA PRO A 97 11.07 -8.98 17.89
C PRO A 97 11.97 -10.19 17.55
N PHE A 98 12.05 -11.16 18.46
CA PHE A 98 12.93 -12.32 18.33
C PHE A 98 12.50 -13.30 17.22
N THR A 99 11.28 -13.19 16.70
CA THR A 99 10.67 -14.21 15.82
C THR A 99 10.14 -13.67 14.49
N GLU A 100 9.82 -12.38 14.39
CA GLU A 100 9.21 -11.80 13.18
C GLU A 100 10.22 -10.98 12.38
N GLN A 101 10.53 -11.42 11.15
CA GLN A 101 11.38 -10.68 10.22
C GLN A 101 10.59 -9.61 9.44
N LEU A 102 9.27 -9.79 9.32
CA LEU A 102 8.38 -8.87 8.62
C LEU A 102 7.32 -8.35 9.59
N ILE A 103 7.11 -7.03 9.60
CA ILE A 103 6.00 -6.42 10.34
C ILE A 103 4.95 -5.88 9.35
N LYS A 104 3.66 -6.19 9.57
CA LYS A 104 2.57 -5.72 8.71
C LYS A 104 2.04 -4.36 9.14
N VAL A 105 2.40 -3.27 8.47
CA VAL A 105 2.16 -1.89 8.93
C VAL A 105 0.81 -1.29 8.55
N ALA A 106 0.15 -1.81 7.52
CA ALA A 106 -1.20 -1.41 7.12
C ALA A 106 -1.79 -2.49 6.19
N ASP A 107 -3.09 -2.42 5.94
CA ASP A 107 -3.74 -3.03 4.78
C ASP A 107 -3.87 -1.99 3.67
N ILE A 108 -3.38 -2.30 2.48
CA ILE A 108 -3.40 -1.37 1.34
C ILE A 108 -4.14 -2.02 0.17
N ASP A 109 -5.17 -1.32 -0.31
CA ASP A 109 -5.99 -1.76 -1.43
C ASP A 109 -5.98 -0.76 -2.58
N VAL A 110 -6.13 -1.31 -3.79
CA VAL A 110 -6.35 -0.56 -5.01
C VAL A 110 -7.77 -0.83 -5.50
N TRP A 111 -8.41 0.23 -5.95
CA TRP A 111 -9.76 0.24 -6.47
C TRP A 111 -9.73 0.87 -7.85
N VAL A 112 -10.42 0.26 -8.80
CA VAL A 112 -10.54 0.76 -10.17
C VAL A 112 -11.93 1.32 -10.40
N SER A 113 -12.00 2.50 -11.01
CA SER A 113 -13.28 3.08 -11.39
C SER A 113 -13.91 2.30 -12.55
N SER A 114 -15.20 2.00 -12.42
CA SER A 114 -16.03 1.44 -13.49
C SER A 114 -17.17 2.42 -13.76
N LYS A 115 -17.25 2.91 -15.00
CA LYS A 115 -18.35 3.77 -15.42
C LYS A 115 -19.53 2.88 -15.80
N SER A 116 -20.66 3.06 -15.13
CA SER A 116 -21.93 2.47 -15.55
C SER A 116 -22.30 2.96 -16.96
N LEU A 117 -22.99 2.12 -17.74
CA LEU A 117 -23.58 2.47 -19.04
C LEU A 117 -24.45 3.74 -18.98
N PHE A 118 -24.97 4.09 -17.79
CA PHE A 118 -25.78 5.29 -17.56
C PHE A 118 -24.98 6.54 -17.16
N LYS A 119 -23.63 6.51 -17.14
CA LYS A 119 -22.69 7.63 -16.90
C LYS A 119 -22.89 8.50 -15.63
N LEU A 120 -23.92 8.23 -14.81
CA LEU A 120 -24.30 9.05 -13.65
C LEU A 120 -23.67 8.58 -12.33
N LEU A 121 -23.23 7.33 -12.23
CA LEU A 121 -22.64 6.77 -11.01
C LEU A 121 -21.31 6.09 -11.34
N THR A 122 -20.26 6.56 -10.66
CA THR A 122 -18.94 5.92 -10.66
C THR A 122 -18.92 4.85 -9.58
N TYR A 123 -18.72 3.60 -9.97
CA TYR A 123 -18.53 2.50 -9.02
C TYR A 123 -17.04 2.19 -8.88
N TRP A 124 -16.61 1.87 -7.67
CA TRP A 124 -15.23 1.49 -7.38
C TRP A 124 -15.17 0.00 -7.12
N ASN A 125 -14.42 -0.72 -7.95
CA ASN A 125 -14.21 -2.14 -7.81
C ASN A 125 -12.84 -2.40 -7.20
N LYS A 126 -12.80 -3.04 -6.03
CA LYS A 126 -11.55 -3.48 -5.39
C LYS A 126 -10.86 -4.52 -6.26
N VAL A 127 -9.56 -4.34 -6.51
CA VAL A 127 -8.75 -5.40 -7.14
C VAL A 127 -8.45 -6.45 -6.08
N SER A 128 -9.06 -7.61 -6.22
CA SER A 128 -8.96 -8.69 -5.23
C SER A 128 -7.67 -9.50 -5.42
N LYS A 129 -7.23 -10.22 -4.38
CA LYS A 129 -6.07 -11.11 -4.45
C LYS A 129 -6.29 -12.24 -5.46
N GLU A 130 -7.50 -12.76 -5.51
CA GLU A 130 -7.93 -13.82 -6.43
C GLU A 130 -7.84 -13.35 -7.89
N GLN A 131 -8.22 -12.10 -8.17
CA GLN A 131 -8.08 -11.51 -9.49
C GLN A 131 -6.61 -11.41 -9.91
N VAL A 132 -5.73 -10.99 -8.98
CA VAL A 132 -4.28 -10.93 -9.23
C VAL A 132 -3.71 -12.32 -9.51
N CYS A 133 -4.00 -13.31 -8.65
CA CYS A 133 -3.58 -14.70 -8.84
C CYS A 133 -3.97 -15.24 -10.21
N LYS A 134 -5.25 -15.07 -10.59
CA LYS A 134 -5.77 -15.54 -11.86
C LYS A 134 -5.10 -14.86 -13.05
N LYS A 135 -4.89 -13.54 -12.98
CA LYS A 135 -4.37 -12.75 -14.11
C LYS A 135 -2.85 -12.89 -14.29
N LEU A 136 -2.12 -13.05 -13.19
CA LEU A 136 -0.65 -13.19 -13.19
C LEU A 136 -0.18 -14.64 -13.08
N HIS A 137 -1.11 -15.60 -13.07
CA HIS A 137 -0.81 -17.03 -12.91
C HIS A 137 0.01 -17.36 -11.64
N LEU A 138 -0.30 -16.67 -10.54
CA LEU A 138 0.35 -16.86 -9.24
C LEU A 138 -0.53 -17.69 -8.30
N LYS A 139 0.10 -18.49 -7.43
CA LYS A 139 -0.62 -19.14 -6.33
C LYS A 139 -0.90 -18.14 -5.19
N PRO A 140 -1.97 -18.34 -4.39
CA PRO A 140 -2.30 -17.42 -3.30
C PRO A 140 -1.21 -17.24 -2.24
N ASP A 141 -0.46 -18.30 -1.94
CA ASP A 141 0.65 -18.33 -0.99
C ASP A 141 1.91 -17.58 -1.49
N GLU A 142 2.03 -17.39 -2.80
CA GLU A 142 3.14 -16.67 -3.43
C GLU A 142 2.93 -15.14 -3.47
N LEU A 143 1.70 -14.66 -3.26
CA LEU A 143 1.36 -13.25 -3.47
C LEU A 143 2.20 -12.28 -2.61
N ILE A 144 2.45 -12.63 -1.35
CA ILE A 144 3.19 -11.76 -0.44
C ILE A 144 4.68 -11.75 -0.81
N SER A 145 5.28 -12.91 -1.05
CA SER A 145 6.71 -12.99 -1.40
C SER A 145 7.00 -12.30 -2.73
N VAL A 146 6.18 -12.53 -3.75
CA VAL A 146 6.32 -11.85 -5.05
C VAL A 146 6.03 -10.35 -4.91
N GLY A 147 5.05 -9.96 -4.10
CA GLY A 147 4.78 -8.55 -3.82
C GLY A 147 5.95 -7.83 -3.18
N LEU A 148 6.63 -8.47 -2.22
CA LEU A 148 7.84 -7.96 -1.58
C LEU A 148 9.01 -7.85 -2.56
N GLU A 149 9.21 -8.85 -3.42
CA GLU A 149 10.21 -8.80 -4.47
C GLU A 149 9.97 -7.62 -5.42
N LYS A 150 8.74 -7.46 -5.91
CA LYS A 150 8.36 -6.33 -6.78
C LYS A 150 8.53 -4.97 -6.10
N TYR A 151 8.19 -4.89 -4.81
CA TYR A 151 8.45 -3.69 -4.03
C TYR A 151 9.94 -3.37 -3.95
N ARG A 152 10.80 -4.36 -3.65
CA ARG A 152 12.26 -4.18 -3.59
C ARG A 152 12.88 -3.82 -4.93
N GLU A 153 12.47 -4.50 -6.00
CA GLU A 153 12.86 -4.14 -7.36
C GLU A 153 12.55 -2.67 -7.63
N HIS A 154 11.35 -2.22 -7.28
CA HIS A 154 10.95 -0.83 -7.46
C HIS A 154 11.76 0.13 -6.58
N LEU A 155 11.95 -0.19 -5.29
CA LEU A 155 12.81 0.58 -4.39
C LEU A 155 14.20 0.76 -5.00
N ASN A 156 14.79 -0.27 -5.59
CA ASN A 156 16.12 -0.19 -6.18
C ASN A 156 16.24 0.82 -7.32
N THR A 157 15.16 1.11 -8.04
CA THR A 157 15.11 2.12 -9.10
C THR A 157 14.99 3.56 -8.60
N LEU A 158 14.71 3.76 -7.30
CA LEU A 158 14.53 5.08 -6.72
C LEU A 158 15.86 5.82 -6.53
N SER A 159 15.79 7.15 -6.55
CA SER A 159 16.94 7.99 -6.20
C SER A 159 17.33 7.80 -4.73
N PRO A 160 18.60 8.04 -4.37
CA PRO A 160 19.07 7.92 -2.98
C PRO A 160 18.24 8.75 -1.99
N GLU A 161 17.82 9.95 -2.38
CA GLU A 161 17.07 10.87 -1.52
C GLU A 161 15.69 10.30 -1.16
N ILE A 162 14.98 9.72 -2.14
CA ILE A 162 13.68 9.09 -1.91
C ILE A 162 13.83 7.82 -1.07
N LYS A 163 14.88 7.02 -1.32
CA LYS A 163 15.18 5.83 -0.51
C LYS A 163 15.39 6.19 0.96
N GLU A 164 16.18 7.25 1.22
CA GLU A 164 16.45 7.71 2.58
C GLU A 164 15.18 8.26 3.24
N GLU A 165 14.33 9.00 2.52
CA GLU A 165 13.04 9.45 3.04
C GLU A 165 12.14 8.27 3.43
N ILE A 166 12.01 7.26 2.55
CA ILE A 166 11.25 6.03 2.83
C ILE A 166 11.83 5.34 4.06
N LYS A 167 13.15 5.20 4.14
CA LYS A 167 13.86 4.59 5.28
C LYS A 167 13.53 5.32 6.58
N HIS A 168 13.55 6.65 6.58
CA HIS A 168 13.21 7.44 7.76
C HIS A 168 11.76 7.21 8.21
N ILE A 169 10.82 7.18 7.26
CA ILE A 169 9.40 6.88 7.54
C ILE A 169 9.24 5.47 8.12
N GLU A 170 9.90 4.48 7.53
CA GLU A 170 9.85 3.09 7.98
C GLU A 170 10.40 2.96 9.41
N VAL A 171 11.50 3.63 9.75
CA VAL A 171 12.02 3.68 11.13
C VAL A 171 11.02 4.30 12.10
N GLU A 172 10.34 5.39 11.74
CA GLU A 172 9.29 6.01 12.56
C GLU A 172 8.14 5.03 12.83
N ILE A 173 7.67 4.33 11.79
CA ILE A 173 6.62 3.33 11.89
C ILE A 173 7.05 2.19 12.81
N ILE A 174 8.25 1.65 12.62
CA ILE A 174 8.77 0.54 13.41
C ILE A 174 8.85 0.92 14.89
N LYS A 175 9.45 2.07 15.22
CA LYS A 175 9.59 2.56 16.59
C LYS A 175 8.25 2.75 17.29
N LYS A 176 7.24 3.27 16.59
CA LYS A 176 5.90 3.44 17.15
C LYS A 176 5.19 2.11 17.35
N ARG A 177 5.31 1.19 16.40
CA ARG A 177 4.69 -0.14 16.47
C ARG A 177 5.27 -1.02 17.57
N LEU A 178 6.58 -0.98 17.80
CA LEU A 178 7.26 -1.84 18.78
C LEU A 178 7.20 -1.30 20.22
N LYS A 179 6.79 -0.04 20.41
CA LYS A 179 6.58 0.58 21.73
C LYS A 179 5.13 0.48 22.24
N MET A 180 4.22 0.03 21.38
CA MET A 180 2.84 -0.34 21.73
C MET A 180 2.75 -1.84 21.98
#